data_AF-A0A954TDT0-F1
#
_entry.id   AF-A0A954TDT0-F1
#
_cell.length_a   1.000
_cell.length_b   1.000
_cell.length_c   1.000
_cell.angle_alpha   90.00
_cell.angle_beta   90.00
_cell.angle_gamma   90.00
#
_symmetry.space_group_name_H-M   'P 1'
#
loop_
_entity.id
_entity.type
_entity.pdbx_description
1 polymer ?
#
loop_
_entity_poly.entity_id
_entity_poly.type
_entity_poly.pdbx_seq_one_letter_code
_entity_poly.pdbx_strand_id
1 'polypeptide(L)'
;MADRPKFNAEEQSLIDNVLSQSSPIRSSSYVLTYLCVGAGLGVYGLINSSSLICSAGLVVVVFARMQEMGNELRLLTLWQSILGKYEKALEPSEQGE
;
A
#
# COMPACT_ATOMS: atom_id res chain seq x y z
N MET A 1 -34.53 9.38 1.96
CA MET A 1 -33.19 9.90 2.31
C MET A 1 -32.20 8.83 1.91
N ALA A 2 -31.27 9.11 1.00
CA ALA A 2 -30.25 8.14 0.61
C ALA A 2 -29.47 7.72 1.87
N ASP A 3 -29.47 6.42 2.16
CA ASP A 3 -28.80 5.85 3.32
C ASP A 3 -27.30 6.15 3.18
N ARG A 4 -26.69 6.81 4.18
CA ARG A 4 -25.26 7.10 4.13
C ARG A 4 -24.50 5.78 4.22
N PRO A 5 -23.58 5.49 3.29
CA PRO A 5 -22.81 4.26 3.33
C PRO A 5 -22.01 4.20 4.65
N LYS A 6 -22.15 3.08 5.38
CA LYS A 6 -21.41 2.83 6.62
C LYS A 6 -20.05 2.23 6.26
N PHE A 7 -19.00 3.00 6.50
CA PHE A 7 -17.62 2.57 6.32
C PHE A 7 -17.06 1.97 7.61
N ASN A 8 -16.20 0.98 7.46
CA ASN A 8 -15.45 0.42 8.59
C ASN A 8 -14.31 1.38 8.98
N ALA A 9 -13.76 1.25 10.20
CA ALA A 9 -12.73 2.17 10.69
C ALA A 9 -11.50 2.28 9.75
N GLU A 10 -11.11 1.18 9.10
CA GLU A 10 -10.01 1.15 8.13
C GLU A 10 -10.33 1.90 6.83
N GLU A 11 -11.58 1.82 6.36
CA GLU A 11 -12.04 2.49 5.14
C GLU A 11 -12.22 3.99 5.38
N GLN A 12 -12.79 4.36 6.54
CA GLN A 12 -12.95 5.76 6.96
C GLN A 12 -11.58 6.42 7.08
N SER A 13 -10.59 5.74 7.69
CA SER A 13 -9.21 6.24 7.76
C SER A 13 -8.56 6.40 6.38
N LEU A 14 -8.87 5.54 5.42
CA LEU A 14 -8.40 5.66 4.03
C LEU A 14 -9.02 6.87 3.33
N ILE A 15 -10.33 7.06 3.49
CA ILE A 15 -11.05 8.22 2.94
C ILE A 15 -10.52 9.52 3.56
N ASP A 16 -10.35 9.56 4.87
CA ASP A 16 -9.81 10.71 5.60
C ASP A 16 -8.36 11.00 5.18
N ASN A 17 -7.53 9.97 5.00
CA ASN A 17 -6.15 10.12 4.49
C ASN A 17 -6.07 10.63 3.05
N VAL A 18 -7.07 10.34 2.21
CA VAL A 18 -7.13 10.79 0.80
C VAL A 18 -7.68 12.21 0.71
N LEU A 19 -8.67 12.54 1.53
CA LEU A 19 -9.26 13.88 1.62
C LEU A 19 -8.30 14.88 2.27
N SER A 20 -7.53 14.44 3.26
CA SER A 20 -6.42 15.21 3.78
C SER A 20 -5.29 15.18 2.74
N GLN A 21 -5.11 16.25 1.95
CA GLN A 21 -3.95 16.46 1.07
C GLN A 21 -2.59 16.33 1.78
N SER A 22 -2.58 16.10 3.09
CA SER A 22 -1.45 15.84 3.96
C SER A 22 -1.16 14.35 4.16
N SER A 23 -1.29 13.49 3.15
CA SER A 23 -0.72 12.13 3.26
C SER A 23 0.78 12.23 3.00
N PRO A 24 1.61 12.32 4.06
CA PRO A 24 3.00 12.67 3.90
C PRO A 24 3.73 11.38 3.54
N ILE A 25 4.20 11.24 2.30
CA ILE A 25 5.59 10.82 1.98
C ILE A 25 6.10 9.57 2.75
N ARG A 26 5.20 8.70 3.25
CA ARG A 26 5.54 7.59 4.16
C ARG A 26 5.85 6.34 3.36
N SER A 27 5.25 6.19 2.18
CA SER A 27 5.62 5.15 1.22
C SER A 27 6.99 5.47 0.58
N SER A 28 7.17 6.68 0.03
CA SER A 28 8.38 7.01 -0.74
C SER A 28 9.68 7.01 0.08
N SER A 29 9.64 7.45 1.34
CA SER A 29 10.83 7.44 2.21
C SER A 29 11.25 6.02 2.63
N TYR A 30 10.29 5.13 2.89
CA TYR A 30 10.56 3.72 3.15
C TYR A 30 11.16 3.03 1.92
N VAL A 31 10.61 3.31 0.72
CA VAL A 31 11.10 2.77 -0.56
C VAL A 31 12.56 3.11 -0.79
N LEU A 32 12.91 4.39 -0.63
CA LEU A 32 14.29 4.86 -0.81
C LEU A 32 15.23 4.26 0.22
N THR A 33 14.79 4.08 1.47
CA THR A 33 15.65 3.57 2.54
C THR A 33 16.07 2.12 2.29
N TYR A 34 15.12 1.22 1.99
CA TYR A 34 15.50 -0.19 1.75
C TYR A 34 16.26 -0.36 0.44
N LEU A 35 15.98 0.45 -0.59
CA LEU A 35 16.75 0.44 -1.83
C LEU A 35 18.20 0.84 -1.58
N CYS A 36 18.43 1.92 -0.84
CA CYS A 36 19.77 2.38 -0.49
C CYS A 36 20.52 1.34 0.37
N VAL A 37 19.87 0.76 1.38
CA VAL A 37 20.49 -0.25 2.26
C VAL A 37 20.77 -1.54 1.51
N GLY A 38 19.79 -2.06 0.76
CA GLY A 38 19.92 -3.30 -0.01
C GLY A 38 20.95 -3.18 -1.13
N ALA A 39 20.93 -2.08 -1.89
CA ALA A 39 21.93 -1.81 -2.92
C ALA A 39 23.31 -1.59 -2.32
N GLY A 40 23.41 -0.87 -1.20
CA GLY A 40 24.68 -0.66 -0.49
C GLY A 40 25.32 -1.96 -0.02
N LEU A 41 24.53 -2.86 0.59
CA LEU A 41 24.98 -4.19 1.00
C LEU A 41 25.37 -5.05 -0.22
N GLY A 42 24.61 -4.99 -1.30
CA GLY A 42 24.91 -5.71 -2.54
C GLY A 42 26.25 -5.29 -3.15
N VAL A 43 26.47 -3.98 -3.30
CA VAL A 43 27.73 -3.42 -3.83
C VAL A 43 28.91 -3.72 -2.89
N TYR A 44 28.72 -3.60 -1.58
CA TYR A 44 29.75 -3.91 -0.59
C TYR A 44 30.14 -5.41 -0.60
N GLY A 45 29.16 -6.29 -0.80
CA GLY A 45 29.38 -7.73 -0.96
C GLY A 45 30.17 -8.06 -2.23
N LEU A 46 29.89 -7.37 -3.35
CA LEU A 46 30.64 -7.51 -4.59
C LEU A 46 32.10 -7.07 -4.43
N ILE A 47 32.35 -5.92 -3.78
CA ILE A 47 33.71 -5.40 -3.55
C ILE A 47 34.54 -6.38 -2.72
N ASN A 48 33.95 -6.97 -1.68
CA ASN A 48 34.65 -7.92 -0.80
C ASN A 48 34.58 -9.38 -1.28
N SER A 49 34.08 -9.65 -2.49
CA SER A 49 33.88 -11.00 -3.03
C SER A 49 33.12 -11.95 -2.09
N SER A 50 32.23 -11.39 -1.26
CA SER A 50 31.46 -12.14 -0.28
C SER A 50 30.04 -12.40 -0.81
N SER A 51 29.84 -13.62 -1.29
CA SER A 51 28.53 -14.09 -1.79
C SER A 51 27.43 -14.05 -0.71
N LEU A 52 27.81 -14.24 0.56
CA LEU A 52 26.91 -14.12 1.71
C LEU A 52 26.35 -12.71 1.89
N ILE A 53 27.18 -11.67 1.75
CA ILE A 53 26.73 -10.29 1.92
C ILE A 53 25.92 -9.84 0.69
N CYS A 54 26.32 -10.25 -0.50
CA CYS A 54 25.60 -9.96 -1.73
C CYS A 54 24.18 -10.57 -1.72
N SER A 55 24.05 -11.82 -1.25
CA SER A 55 22.74 -12.47 -1.12
C SER A 55 21.88 -11.84 -0.03
N ALA A 56 22.47 -11.41 1.10
CA ALA A 56 21.74 -10.67 2.13
C ALA A 56 21.15 -9.34 1.60
N GLY A 57 21.91 -8.58 0.81
CA GLY A 57 21.42 -7.36 0.17
C GLY A 57 20.24 -7.62 -0.78
N LEU A 58 20.32 -8.69 -1.58
CA LEU A 58 19.21 -9.13 -2.44
C LEU A 58 17.96 -9.52 -1.64
N VAL A 59 18.12 -10.27 -0.54
CA VAL A 59 17.01 -10.67 0.33
C VAL A 59 16.27 -9.46 0.90
N VAL A 60 17.01 -8.43 1.34
CA VAL A 60 16.40 -7.18 1.84
C VAL A 60 15.53 -6.50 0.78
N VAL A 61 16.02 -6.40 -0.46
CA VAL A 61 15.27 -5.78 -1.57
C VAL A 61 14.04 -6.61 -1.95
N VAL A 62 14.19 -7.92 -2.06
CA VAL A 62 13.09 -8.83 -2.44
C VAL A 62 12.00 -8.84 -1.36
N PHE A 63 12.38 -8.94 -0.10
CA PHE A 63 11.42 -8.95 1.02
C PHE A 63 10.66 -7.63 1.11
N ALA A 64 11.34 -6.50 0.96
CA ALA A 64 10.70 -5.20 0.92
C ALA A 64 9.70 -5.07 -0.24
N ARG A 65 10.06 -5.55 -1.45
CA ARG A 65 9.14 -5.57 -2.59
C ARG A 65 7.92 -6.47 -2.38
N MET A 66 8.08 -7.64 -1.75
CA MET A 66 6.94 -8.49 -1.41
C MET A 66 5.99 -7.81 -0.42
N GLN A 67 6.53 -7.09 0.56
CA GLN A 67 5.72 -6.35 1.53
C GLN A 67 4.96 -5.18 0.88
N GLU A 68 5.59 -4.47 -0.06
CA GLU A 68 4.91 -3.43 -0.85
C GLU A 68 3.77 -4.00 -1.68
N MET A 69 3.99 -5.10 -2.42
CA MET A 69 2.92 -5.75 -3.20
C MET A 69 1.74 -6.17 -2.31
N GLY A 70 2.01 -6.68 -1.11
CA GLY A 70 0.96 -7.03 -0.15
C GLY A 70 0.15 -5.83 0.33
N ASN A 71 0.82 -4.71 0.60
CA ASN A 71 0.17 -3.46 1.00
C ASN A 71 -0.65 -2.85 -0.15
N GLU A 72 -0.12 -2.88 -1.38
CA GLU A 72 -0.85 -2.44 -2.58
C GLU A 72 -2.11 -3.27 -2.81
N LEU A 73 -2.02 -4.61 -2.72
CA LEU A 73 -3.18 -5.50 -2.84
C LEU A 73 -4.24 -5.24 -1.77
N ARG A 74 -3.82 -5.02 -0.52
CA ARG A 74 -4.73 -4.68 0.59
C ARG A 74 -5.42 -3.34 0.33
N LEU A 75 -4.66 -2.33 -0.09
CA LEU A 75 -5.18 -1.00 -0.40
C LEU A 75 -6.19 -1.05 -1.56
N LEU A 76 -5.87 -1.81 -2.62
CA LEU A 76 -6.73 -1.99 -3.79
C LEU A 76 -8.04 -2.69 -3.43
N THR A 77 -7.97 -3.72 -2.56
CA THR A 77 -9.15 -4.42 -2.03
C THR A 77 -10.05 -3.49 -1.21
N LEU A 78 -9.46 -2.67 -0.34
CA LEU A 78 -10.20 -1.68 0.45
C LEU A 78 -10.84 -0.61 -0.44
N TRP A 79 -10.13 -0.14 -1.47
CA TRP A 79 -10.67 0.79 -2.46
C TRP A 79 -11.85 0.22 -3.26
N GLN A 80 -11.74 -1.04 -3.70
CA GLN A 80 -12.85 -1.75 -4.35
C GLN A 80 -14.06 -1.88 -3.42
N SER A 81 -13.84 -2.15 -2.13
CA SER A 81 -14.92 -2.21 -1.13
C SER A 81 -15.61 -0.86 -0.95
N ILE A 82 -14.84 0.23 -0.86
CA ILE A 82 -15.35 1.59 -0.76
C ILE A 82 -16.19 1.93 -2.01
N LEU A 83 -15.66 1.69 -3.21
CA LEU A 83 -16.38 1.95 -4.47
C LEU A 83 -17.68 1.14 -4.56
N GLY A 84 -17.66 -0.15 -4.23
CA GLY A 84 -18.87 -0.98 -4.24
C GLY A 84 -19.93 -0.53 -3.23
N LYS A 85 -19.54 0.06 -2.09
CA LYS A 85 -20.48 0.67 -1.13
C LYS A 85 -21.07 1.98 -1.65
N TYR A 86 -20.29 2.77 -2.39
CA TYR A 86 -20.80 3.96 -3.07
C TYR A 86 -21.75 3.60 -4.22
N GLU A 87 -21.42 2.61 -5.05
CA GLU A 87 -22.28 2.13 -6.13
C GLU A 87 -23.64 1.65 -5.60
N LYS A 88 -23.66 0.86 -4.52
CA LYS A 88 -24.91 0.42 -3.86
C LYS A 88 -25.73 1.56 -3.25
N ALA A 89 -25.08 2.66 -2.85
CA ALA A 89 -25.77 3.84 -2.32
C ALA A 89 -26.30 4.76 -3.45
N LEU A 90 -25.73 4.63 -4.65
CA LEU A 90 -26.10 5.36 -5.87
C LEU A 90 -27.10 4.61 -6.74
N GLU A 91 -27.19 3.27 -6.63
CA GLU A 91 -28.26 2.49 -7.24
C GLU A 91 -29.60 3.09 -6.79
N PRO A 92 -30.34 3.75 -7.69
CA PRO A 92 -31.63 4.28 -7.34
C PRO A 92 -32.49 3.08 -6.94
N SER A 93 -33.25 3.24 -5.86
CA SER A 93 -34.32 2.33 -5.49
C SER A 93 -35.34 2.22 -6.64
N GLU A 94 -35.07 1.35 -7.61
CA GLU A 94 -36.00 0.95 -8.68
C GLU A 94 -36.82 -0.30 -8.29
N GLN A 95 -37.02 -0.55 -6.99
CA GLN A 95 -37.91 -1.62 -6.52
C GLN A 95 -38.76 -1.16 -5.32
N GLY A 96 -40.01 -0.77 -5.63
CA GLY A 96 -41.13 -0.54 -4.71
C GLY A 96 -41.12 0.85 -4.06
N GLU A 97 -42.07 1.75 -4.27
CA GLU A 97 -43.52 1.63 -4.47
C GLU A 97 -44.05 2.82 -5.29
#